data_AF-D3VVC1-F1
#
_entry.id   AF-D3VVC1-F1
#
_cell.length_a   1.000
_cell.length_b   1.000
_cell.length_c   1.000
_cell.angle_alpha   90.00
_cell.angle_beta   90.00
_cell.angle_gamma   90.00
#
_symmetry.space_group_name_H-M   'P 1'
#
loop_
_entity.id
_entity.type
_entity.pdbx_description
1 polymer ?
#
loop_
_entity_poly.entity_id
_entity_poly.type
_entity_poly.pdbx_seq_one_letter_code
_entity_poly.pdbx_strand_id
1 'polypeptide(L)' 'MESIFHEKQEGSLCAQHCLNNLLQGEYFSPVE' A
#
# COMPACT_ATOMS: atom_id res chain seq x y z
N MET A 1 14.52 -1.34 -10.93
CA MET A 1 13.24 -0.77 -10.51
C MET A 1 12.18 -1.80 -10.81
N GLU A 2 11.37 -2.20 -9.83
CA GLU A 2 10.11 -2.84 -10.15
C GLU A 2 9.29 -1.85 -11.00
N SER A 3 8.69 -2.34 -12.08
CA SER A 3 7.93 -1.49 -13.01
C SER A 3 6.57 -1.08 -12.43
N ILE A 4 6.08 -1.82 -11.43
CA ILE A 4 4.81 -1.61 -10.73
C ILE A 4 5.04 -1.86 -9.25
N PHE A 5 4.68 -0.89 -8.42
CA PHE A 5 4.64 -1.06 -6.97
C PHE A 5 3.41 -1.89 -6.58
N HIS A 6 3.63 -2.98 -5.85
CA HIS A 6 2.57 -3.82 -5.30
C HIS A 6 2.83 -4.16 -3.83
N GLU A 7 2.09 -3.52 -2.94
CA GLU A 7 2.04 -3.80 -1.52
C GLU A 7 1.02 -4.91 -1.24
N LYS A 8 1.52 -6.04 -0.73
CA LYS A 8 0.71 -7.19 -0.33
C LYS A 8 -0.09 -6.86 0.93
N GLN A 9 -1.38 -7.17 0.89
CA GLN A 9 -2.25 -6.94 2.05
C GLN A 9 -1.90 -7.88 3.21
N GLU A 10 -1.73 -7.29 4.39
CA GLU A 10 -1.60 -8.01 5.66
C GLU A 10 -2.76 -7.64 6.60
N GLY A 11 -3.40 -8.66 7.19
CA GLY A 11 -4.60 -8.47 8.02
C GLY A 11 -5.74 -7.74 7.30
N SER A 12 -6.38 -6.80 7.99
CA SER A 12 -7.51 -6.00 7.49
C SER A 12 -7.11 -4.59 7.03
N LEU A 13 -5.84 -4.37 6.67
CA LEU A 13 -5.30 -3.06 6.27
C LEU A 13 -5.62 -2.69 4.80
N CYS A 14 -6.76 -3.15 4.26
CA CYS A 14 -7.08 -3.01 2.83
C CYS A 14 -7.12 -1.55 2.34
N ALA A 15 -7.52 -0.59 3.18
CA ALA A 15 -7.56 0.83 2.83
C ALA A 15 -6.15 1.41 2.57
N GLN A 16 -5.17 1.10 3.42
CA GLN A 16 -3.77 1.51 3.24
C GLN A 16 -3.23 0.94 1.92
N HIS A 17 -3.27 -0.38 1.76
CA HIS A 17 -2.67 -1.05 0.62
C HIS A 17 -3.35 -0.66 -0.70
N CYS A 18 -4.66 -0.39 -0.69
CA CYS A 18 -5.36 0.13 -1.86
C CYS A 18 -4.78 1.47 -2.32
N LEU A 19 -4.61 2.43 -1.40
CA LEU A 19 -4.11 3.76 -1.73
C LEU A 19 -2.64 3.74 -2.14
N ASN A 20 -1.80 2.97 -1.44
CA ASN A 20 -0.38 2.85 -1.77
C ASN A 20 -0.16 2.18 -3.12
N ASN A 21 -0.94 1.14 -3.44
CA ASN A 21 -0.93 0.50 -4.77
C ASN A 21 -1.40 1.46 -5.87
N LEU A 22 -2.45 2.24 -5.63
CA LEU A 22 -2.93 3.24 -6.59
C LEU A 22 -1.88 4.31 -6.90
N LEU A 23 -1.23 4.84 -5.86
CA LEU A 23 -0.23 5.91 -5.98
C LEU A 23 1.17 5.39 -6.31
N GLN A 24 1.33 4.06 -6.42
CA GLN A 24 2.57 3.39 -6.75
C GLN A 24 3.71 3.72 -5.77
N GLY A 25 3.42 3.70 -4.46
CA GLY A 25 4.42 3.90 -3.41
C GLY A 25 3.81 3.86 -2.00
N GLU A 26 4.67 3.93 -0.98
CA GLU A 26 4.27 3.94 0.44
C GLU A 26 3.93 5.36 0.90
N TYR A 27 2.67 5.78 0.71
CA TYR A 27 2.19 7.10 1.11
C TYR A 27 1.41 7.10 2.43
N PHE A 28 0.80 5.96 2.77
CA PHE A 28 -0.04 5.80 3.93
C PHE A 28 0.49 4.67 4.81
N SER A 29 0.42 4.87 6.12
CA SER A 29 0.71 3.88 7.15
C SER A 29 -0.40 3.90 8.22
N PRO A 30 -0.57 2.83 9.02
CA PRO A 30 -1.46 2.88 10.16
C PRO A 30 -0.94 3.91 11.16
N VAL A 31 -1.86 4.58 11.84
CA VAL A 31 -1.52 5.42 13.00
C VAL A 31 -1.61 4.52 14.24
N GLU A 32 -0.76 4.75 15.25
CA GLU A 32 -0.87 4.09 16.57
C GLU A 32 -2.21 4.39 17.26
#